data_AF-A0A484G367-F1
#
_entry.id   AF-A0A484G367-F1
#
_cell.length_a   1.000
_cell.length_b   1.000
_cell.length_c   1.000
_cell.angle_alpha   90.00
_cell.angle_beta   90.00
_cell.angle_gamma   90.00
#
_symmetry.space_group_name_H-M   'P 1'
#
loop_
_entity.id
_entity.type
_entity.pdbx_description
1 polymer ?
#
loop_
_entity_poly.entity_id
_entity_poly.type
_entity_poly.pdbx_seq_one_letter_code
_entity_poly.pdbx_strand_id
1 'polypeptide(L)'
;MFPRLQPSGQRLRLHYHGYDLLAGIPTRTEPSSDPKLPFTRARQAQHLALLAAGFGMSANAQAPIWAQCGGQGYSGPSSCVAGGYCSSQNPWYFQCVPGTAPGATSTRVSSVPASTSVRTTTVTVRTTSSSSRPPTATATSSPGGPKYFITFGDSYSQTGFNINGTKPNPQNPLGNPDLPGWTASGGLDWVGFMVTQFNASLTYSYNLAYGGATTDASLIAPYAPTVLSFVDQVAEFSRSLAPKPSWAPWTAENTLVGVWMGVNDVGNSFWLGNRETLTAQVLAAYFAQLQILYDAGVRNFVLLGVPPTQKTPLMLANGADSNAQLAAAIAQYNDLIAGNLAAFRARNAGVTSWVVDTAAAFDEAINNPTAYGAPDATCYNADGVSCLWFNDYHPGVQIQKLVAQAVAQAVGAPWFTA
;
A
#
# COMPACT_ATOMS: atom_id res chain seq x y z
N MET A 1 -13.86 -54.95 -30.52
CA MET A 1 -12.58 -54.93 -29.77
C MET A 1 -12.15 -53.48 -29.66
N PHE A 2 -12.39 -52.85 -28.51
CA PHE A 2 -11.98 -51.46 -28.23
C PHE A 2 -10.68 -51.48 -27.43
N PRO A 3 -9.70 -50.59 -27.68
CA PRO A 3 -8.74 -50.22 -26.66
C PRO A 3 -9.25 -49.01 -25.87
N ARG A 4 -9.35 -49.19 -24.55
CA ARG A 4 -9.51 -48.12 -23.57
C ARG A 4 -8.21 -47.32 -23.48
N LEU A 5 -8.29 -46.00 -23.55
CA LEU A 5 -7.27 -45.08 -23.04
C LEU A 5 -7.81 -44.45 -21.75
N GLN A 6 -7.11 -44.67 -20.64
CA GLN A 6 -7.33 -44.01 -19.36
C GLN A 6 -6.81 -42.57 -19.42
N PRO A 7 -7.48 -41.58 -18.81
CA PRO A 7 -6.85 -40.31 -18.48
C PRO A 7 -6.15 -40.42 -17.12
N SER A 8 -4.83 -40.32 -17.11
CA SER A 8 -4.02 -40.12 -15.90
C SER A 8 -4.24 -38.70 -15.37
N GLY A 9 -5.15 -38.54 -14.42
CA GLY A 9 -5.29 -37.31 -13.64
C GLY A 9 -4.11 -37.18 -12.68
N GLN A 10 -3.05 -36.49 -13.09
CA GLN A 10 -2.08 -35.96 -12.15
C GLN A 10 -2.67 -34.70 -11.50
N ARG A 11 -3.08 -34.82 -10.24
CA ARG A 11 -3.32 -33.67 -9.37
C ARG A 11 -1.97 -32.98 -9.13
N LEU A 12 -1.74 -31.84 -9.78
CA LEU A 12 -0.72 -30.90 -9.33
C LEU A 12 -1.20 -30.31 -8.00
N ARG A 13 -0.67 -30.83 -6.88
CA ARG A 13 -0.71 -30.14 -5.59
C ARG A 13 0.27 -28.98 -5.70
N LEU A 14 -0.24 -27.76 -5.78
CA LEU A 14 0.54 -26.55 -5.53
C LEU A 14 0.94 -26.58 -4.04
N HIS A 15 2.21 -26.91 -3.78
CA HIS A 15 2.80 -26.74 -2.46
C HIS A 15 3.18 -25.26 -2.30
N TYR A 16 2.31 -24.50 -1.63
CA TYR A 16 2.70 -23.23 -1.03
C TYR A 16 3.68 -23.52 0.11
N HIS A 17 4.95 -23.16 -0.08
CA HIS A 17 5.87 -22.99 1.06
C HIS A 17 5.57 -21.63 1.69
N GLY A 18 4.61 -21.62 2.62
CA GLY A 18 4.38 -20.50 3.52
C GLY A 18 5.49 -20.42 4.56
N TYR A 19 6.15 -19.28 4.63
CA TYR A 19 6.95 -18.88 5.78
C TYR A 19 6.00 -18.39 6.87
N ASP A 20 5.72 -19.25 7.85
CA ASP A 20 5.07 -18.86 9.10
C ASP A 20 6.09 -18.11 9.97
N LEU A 21 5.94 -16.79 10.02
CA LEU A 21 6.49 -15.96 11.09
C LEU A 21 5.29 -15.40 11.84
N LEU A 22 4.93 -16.02 12.97
CA LEU A 22 4.45 -15.35 14.17
C LEU A 22 4.27 -16.36 15.34
N ALA A 23 4.80 -15.95 16.50
CA ALA A 23 4.44 -16.36 17.86
C ALA A 23 4.69 -17.82 18.31
N GLY A 24 5.86 -18.03 18.93
CA GLY A 24 6.13 -19.17 19.80
C GLY A 24 5.35 -19.08 21.11
N ILE A 25 4.42 -19.99 21.31
CA ILE A 25 3.86 -20.38 22.62
C ILE A 25 3.88 -21.92 22.67
N PRO A 26 4.61 -22.56 23.61
CA PRO A 26 4.73 -24.00 23.62
C PRO A 26 3.48 -24.66 24.21
N THR A 27 2.75 -25.42 23.40
CA THR A 27 1.71 -26.34 23.87
C THR A 27 2.35 -27.65 24.32
N ARG A 28 2.08 -27.98 25.59
CA ARG A 28 2.57 -29.15 26.31
C ARG A 28 1.81 -30.39 25.83
N THR A 29 2.52 -31.40 25.35
CA THR A 29 2.01 -32.75 25.13
C THR A 29 1.84 -33.49 26.46
N GLU A 30 0.63 -33.94 26.75
CA GLU A 30 0.32 -34.92 27.80
C GLU A 30 0.75 -36.34 27.36
N PRO A 31 1.21 -37.18 28.30
CA PRO A 31 0.88 -38.60 28.23
C PRO A 31 0.29 -39.17 29.53
N SER A 32 -0.57 -40.15 29.29
CA SER A 32 -1.40 -40.94 30.19
C SER A 32 -0.69 -41.71 31.31
N SER A 33 -1.37 -41.76 32.47
CA SER A 33 -1.50 -42.83 33.48
C SER A 33 -0.29 -43.29 34.33
N ASP A 34 -0.38 -42.90 35.61
CA ASP A 34 0.28 -43.33 36.86
C ASP A 34 0.03 -44.84 37.20
N PRO A 35 0.74 -45.52 38.15
CA PRO A 35 0.66 -45.13 39.58
C PRO A 35 1.83 -45.48 40.56
N LYS A 36 1.90 -44.68 41.65
CA LYS A 36 2.26 -44.98 43.09
C LYS A 36 3.63 -44.52 43.67
N LEU A 37 3.62 -43.34 44.34
CA LEU A 37 4.04 -42.92 45.72
C LEU A 37 5.21 -43.62 46.50
N PRO A 38 5.79 -43.01 47.58
CA PRO A 38 5.96 -41.58 47.98
C PRO A 38 7.40 -41.26 48.49
N PHE A 39 7.75 -39.99 48.80
CA PHE A 39 8.48 -39.55 50.02
C PHE A 39 9.00 -38.08 49.94
N THR A 40 8.63 -37.29 50.97
CA THR A 40 9.34 -36.19 51.66
C THR A 40 9.48 -34.74 51.11
N ARG A 41 9.30 -33.82 52.08
CA ARG A 41 9.28 -32.34 52.09
C ARG A 41 10.69 -31.70 52.10
N ALA A 42 10.81 -30.47 51.58
CA ALA A 42 11.53 -29.29 52.15
C ALA A 42 11.49 -28.12 51.13
N ARG A 43 10.83 -26.98 51.38
CA ARG A 43 11.22 -25.72 52.09
C ARG A 43 12.21 -24.78 51.34
N GLN A 44 11.74 -23.53 51.13
CA GLN A 44 12.41 -22.20 51.27
C GLN A 44 13.64 -21.90 50.36
N ALA A 45 14.00 -20.68 49.95
CA ALA A 45 13.49 -19.30 50.03
C ALA A 45 14.41 -18.36 49.19
N GLN A 46 13.83 -17.27 48.68
CA GLN A 46 14.35 -15.88 48.61
C GLN A 46 15.59 -15.44 47.79
N HIS A 47 15.51 -14.14 47.42
CA HIS A 47 16.53 -13.16 46.97
C HIS A 47 16.75 -13.06 45.44
N LEU A 48 16.88 -11.90 44.78
CA LEU A 48 17.02 -10.50 45.20
C LEU A 48 16.71 -9.59 43.98
N ALA A 49 16.23 -8.37 44.22
CA ALA A 49 16.06 -7.33 43.21
C ALA A 49 17.40 -6.67 42.82
N LEU A 50 17.56 -6.30 41.54
CA LEU A 50 18.47 -5.23 41.11
C LEU A 50 17.84 -4.41 39.97
N LEU A 51 17.57 -3.15 40.28
CA LEU A 51 17.36 -2.06 39.32
C LEU A 51 18.74 -1.66 38.73
N ALA A 52 18.84 -1.59 37.41
CA ALA A 52 19.91 -0.88 36.73
C ALA A 52 19.29 0.01 35.63
N ALA A 53 19.25 1.32 35.90
CA ALA A 53 18.98 2.34 34.91
C ALA A 53 20.21 2.47 34.00
N GLY A 54 20.07 2.09 32.74
CA GLY A 54 21.07 2.32 31.70
C GLY A 54 20.71 3.56 30.88
N PHE A 55 21.38 4.68 31.15
CA PHE A 55 21.50 5.76 30.17
C PHE A 55 22.46 5.27 29.07
N GLY A 56 21.91 4.76 27.98
CA GLY A 56 22.66 4.45 26.76
C GLY A 56 22.99 5.74 26.02
N MET A 57 24.28 6.08 25.97
CA MET A 57 24.81 7.01 24.97
C MET A 57 24.61 6.39 23.59
N SER A 58 23.64 6.86 22.81
CA SER A 58 23.48 6.45 21.42
C SER A 58 24.66 6.98 20.61
N ALA A 59 25.56 6.09 20.20
CA ALA A 59 26.38 6.34 19.02
C ALA A 59 25.41 6.58 17.85
N ASN A 60 25.41 7.78 17.27
CA ASN A 60 24.65 8.04 16.05
C ASN A 60 25.28 7.20 14.92
N ALA A 61 24.74 6.00 14.70
CA ALA A 61 24.99 5.24 13.49
C ALA A 61 24.65 6.10 12.27
N GLN A 62 25.28 5.87 11.13
CA GLN A 62 24.91 6.56 9.90
C GLN A 62 23.59 5.98 9.37
N ALA A 63 22.70 6.83 8.82
CA ALA A 63 21.48 6.41 8.17
C ALA A 63 21.85 5.64 6.88
N PRO A 64 21.41 4.38 6.70
CA PRO A 64 21.58 3.71 5.43
C PRO A 64 20.84 4.47 4.32
N ILE A 65 21.25 4.25 3.08
CA ILE A 65 20.55 4.82 1.93
C ILE A 65 19.06 4.46 2.01
N TRP A 66 18.22 5.45 1.75
CA TRP A 66 16.75 5.48 1.86
C TRP A 66 16.14 5.53 3.26
N ALA A 67 16.95 5.44 4.33
CA ALA A 67 16.46 5.66 5.69
C ALA A 67 16.22 7.15 5.99
N GLN A 68 15.40 7.42 7.00
CA GLN A 68 15.25 8.77 7.53
C GLN A 68 16.60 9.26 8.07
N CYS A 69 16.98 10.47 7.68
CA CYS A 69 18.21 11.11 8.10
C CYS A 69 17.95 12.49 8.73
N GLY A 70 16.70 12.87 8.95
CA GLY A 70 16.35 14.18 9.46
C GLY A 70 14.85 14.46 9.40
N GLY A 71 14.51 15.69 9.76
CA GLY A 71 13.13 16.15 9.92
C GLY A 71 12.85 16.61 11.35
N GLN A 72 11.90 17.52 11.51
CA GLN A 72 11.53 18.04 12.82
C GLN A 72 11.02 16.88 13.71
N GLY A 73 11.44 16.87 14.99
CA GLY A 73 11.11 15.78 15.93
C GLY A 73 11.88 14.45 15.74
N TYR A 74 12.71 14.32 14.70
CA TYR A 74 13.53 13.12 14.50
C TYR A 74 14.76 13.13 15.42
N SER A 75 14.97 12.04 16.17
CA SER A 75 16.08 11.86 17.11
C SER A 75 17.11 10.81 16.68
N GLY A 76 17.03 10.33 15.43
CA GLY A 76 17.92 9.30 14.90
C GLY A 76 19.12 9.84 14.12
N PRO A 77 19.83 8.97 13.39
CA PRO A 77 20.97 9.30 12.53
C PRO A 77 20.77 10.51 11.61
N SER A 78 21.54 11.59 11.79
CA SER A 78 21.45 12.78 10.91
C SER A 78 22.40 12.76 9.71
N SER A 79 23.29 11.77 9.65
CA SER A 79 24.31 11.63 8.62
C SER A 79 24.08 10.33 7.85
N CYS A 80 24.16 10.41 6.52
CA CYS A 80 24.10 9.25 5.64
C CYS A 80 25.35 8.39 5.69
N VAL A 81 25.21 7.11 5.34
CA VAL A 81 26.34 6.24 4.98
C VAL A 81 27.12 6.83 3.80
N ALA A 82 28.37 6.41 3.63
CA ALA A 82 29.21 6.86 2.52
C ALA A 82 28.51 6.67 1.17
N GLY A 83 28.54 7.71 0.33
CA GLY A 83 27.86 7.72 -0.97
C GLY A 83 26.41 8.22 -0.93
N GLY A 84 25.90 8.65 0.23
CA GLY A 84 24.60 9.32 0.34
C GLY A 84 24.67 10.69 1.00
N TYR A 85 23.62 11.49 0.79
CA TYR A 85 23.39 12.74 1.51
C TYR A 85 21.95 12.82 2.00
N CYS A 86 21.74 13.59 3.07
CA CYS A 86 20.43 13.77 3.66
C CYS A 86 19.63 14.81 2.87
N SER A 87 18.64 14.37 2.11
CA SER A 87 17.77 15.23 1.30
C SER A 87 16.45 15.49 2.00
N SER A 88 16.10 16.76 2.19
CA SER A 88 14.80 17.15 2.75
C SER A 88 13.68 16.84 1.76
N GLN A 89 12.76 15.95 2.13
CA GLN A 89 11.55 15.67 1.35
C GLN A 89 10.40 16.56 1.84
N ASN A 90 10.30 16.73 3.15
CA ASN A 90 9.39 17.67 3.81
C ASN A 90 9.95 18.07 5.19
N PRO A 91 9.33 19.04 5.91
CA PRO A 91 9.86 19.54 7.19
C PRO A 91 10.06 18.47 8.28
N TRP A 92 9.39 17.33 8.19
CA TRP A 92 9.37 16.26 9.20
C TRP A 92 10.11 15.00 8.76
N TYR A 93 10.47 14.88 7.48
CA TYR A 93 11.12 13.71 6.92
C TYR A 93 12.17 14.10 5.89
N PHE A 94 13.44 13.85 6.24
CA PHE A 94 14.55 13.95 5.32
C PHE A 94 15.03 12.53 5.06
N GLN A 95 15.30 12.21 3.80
CA GLN A 95 15.68 10.87 3.38
C GLN A 95 17.14 10.84 2.96
N CYS A 96 17.84 9.78 3.36
CA CYS A 96 19.16 9.51 2.86
C CYS A 96 19.06 9.07 1.39
N VAL A 97 19.65 9.79 0.46
CA VAL A 97 19.59 9.45 -0.99
C VAL A 97 21.00 9.31 -1.55
N PRO A 98 21.24 8.46 -2.58
CA PRO A 98 22.54 8.34 -3.21
C PRO A 98 23.03 9.67 -3.81
N GLY A 99 24.31 9.96 -3.68
CA GLY A 99 24.97 11.12 -4.27
C GLY A 99 25.65 12.04 -3.24
N THR A 100 26.08 13.22 -3.70
CA THR A 100 26.68 14.27 -2.88
C THR A 100 25.74 15.46 -2.75
N ALA A 101 25.68 16.07 -1.57
CA ALA A 101 24.83 17.24 -1.33
C ALA A 101 25.19 18.38 -2.30
N PRO A 102 24.22 19.08 -2.92
CA PRO A 102 24.50 20.24 -3.75
C PRO A 102 25.07 21.37 -2.88
N GLY A 103 26.38 21.64 -2.99
CA GLY A 103 27.03 22.79 -2.34
C GLY A 103 28.37 22.54 -1.67
N ALA A 104 28.90 21.31 -1.63
CA ALA A 104 30.23 21.06 -1.06
C ALA A 104 31.35 21.33 -2.08
N THR A 105 31.61 22.59 -2.39
CA THR A 105 32.85 23.00 -3.08
C THR A 105 33.92 23.26 -2.02
N SER A 106 34.97 22.44 -2.05
CA SER A 106 36.13 22.48 -1.16
C SER A 106 36.92 23.80 -1.27
N THR A 107 36.99 24.57 -0.18
CA THR A 107 38.07 25.54 0.04
C THR A 107 38.75 25.29 1.38
N ARG A 108 39.96 24.72 1.30
CA ARG A 108 40.99 24.61 2.32
C ARG A 108 41.63 25.98 2.56
N VAL A 109 41.72 26.48 3.81
CA VAL A 109 42.88 27.23 4.38
C VAL A 109 42.81 27.26 5.92
N SER A 110 44.01 27.19 6.52
CA SER A 110 44.46 27.02 7.90
C SER A 110 44.10 28.07 8.98
N SER A 111 43.76 27.55 10.18
CA SER A 111 44.36 27.73 11.53
C SER A 111 44.57 29.12 12.22
N VAL A 112 43.84 29.30 13.36
CA VAL A 112 44.14 29.91 14.72
C VAL A 112 44.33 31.45 14.91
N PRO A 113 44.14 32.05 16.13
CA PRO A 113 42.91 32.20 16.96
C PRO A 113 42.61 33.62 17.55
N ALA A 114 41.38 33.75 18.08
CA ALA A 114 40.87 34.46 19.28
C ALA A 114 41.27 35.93 19.62
N SER A 115 40.26 36.80 19.84
CA SER A 115 39.85 37.33 21.17
C SER A 115 38.79 38.45 21.10
N THR A 116 37.80 38.37 22.01
CA THR A 116 37.00 39.41 22.70
C THR A 116 36.68 40.78 22.05
N SER A 117 35.40 41.15 22.01
CA SER A 117 34.77 42.16 22.91
C SER A 117 33.53 42.82 22.29
N VAL A 118 32.63 43.22 23.19
CA VAL A 118 31.28 43.78 23.04
C VAL A 118 31.30 45.19 22.40
N ARG A 119 30.33 45.52 21.53
CA ARG A 119 29.74 46.88 21.52
C ARG A 119 28.36 46.97 20.85
N THR A 120 27.45 47.55 21.61
CA THR A 120 26.12 48.09 21.26
C THR A 120 26.20 49.19 20.20
N THR A 121 25.23 49.25 19.28
CA THR A 121 24.69 50.54 18.79
C THR A 121 23.28 50.40 18.21
N THR A 122 22.47 51.36 18.62
CA THR A 122 21.06 51.68 18.35
C THR A 122 20.77 51.97 16.87
N VAL A 123 19.60 51.55 16.35
CA VAL A 123 19.00 52.16 15.15
C VAL A 123 17.49 52.37 15.33
N THR A 124 17.10 53.57 14.92
CA THR A 124 15.91 54.38 15.17
C THR A 124 14.62 53.84 14.54
N VAL A 125 13.52 53.94 15.29
CA VAL A 125 12.14 53.73 14.82
C VAL A 125 11.70 54.93 13.97
N ARG A 126 11.13 54.67 12.78
CA ARG A 126 10.40 55.69 12.01
C ARG A 126 9.03 55.16 11.61
N THR A 127 8.01 55.70 12.26
CA THR A 127 6.57 55.53 11.98
C THR A 127 6.12 56.49 10.88
N THR A 128 5.36 56.00 9.92
CA THR A 128 4.50 56.81 9.04
C THR A 128 3.15 56.12 8.85
N SER A 129 2.09 56.76 9.37
CA SER A 129 0.68 56.64 8.95
C SER A 129 0.51 57.41 7.61
N SER A 130 -0.44 57.19 6.70
CA SER A 130 -1.83 56.73 6.79
C SER A 130 -2.41 56.43 5.38
N SER A 131 -3.58 55.78 5.36
CA SER A 131 -4.75 56.01 4.48
C SER A 131 -5.26 54.79 3.71
N SER A 132 -6.57 54.82 3.46
CA SER A 132 -7.52 53.71 3.43
C SER A 132 -8.17 53.52 2.05
N ARG A 133 -8.36 52.26 1.61
CA ARG A 133 -9.55 51.73 0.87
C ARG A 133 -9.47 50.20 0.65
N PRO A 134 -10.55 49.41 0.86
CA PRO A 134 -10.63 47.95 0.60
C PRO A 134 -11.41 47.63 -0.70
N PRO A 135 -11.65 46.35 -1.12
CA PRO A 135 -10.94 45.07 -0.92
C PRO A 135 -10.60 44.36 -2.26
N THR A 136 -9.53 43.56 -2.30
CA THR A 136 -9.46 42.41 -3.23
C THR A 136 -8.96 41.20 -2.44
N ALA A 137 -9.88 40.54 -1.75
CA ALA A 137 -9.68 39.18 -1.30
C ALA A 137 -10.48 38.28 -2.23
N THR A 138 -9.80 37.60 -3.16
CA THR A 138 -10.17 36.21 -3.51
C THR A 138 -8.98 35.50 -4.16
N ALA A 139 -8.02 35.15 -3.33
CA ALA A 139 -7.36 33.85 -3.45
C ALA A 139 -7.38 33.25 -2.05
N THR A 140 -8.59 33.00 -1.56
CA THR A 140 -8.79 32.21 -0.36
C THR A 140 -8.24 30.83 -0.70
N SER A 141 -7.16 30.44 -0.01
CA SER A 141 -6.80 29.05 0.23
C SER A 141 -8.07 28.22 0.36
N SER A 142 -8.27 27.23 -0.51
CA SER A 142 -9.45 26.36 -0.46
C SER A 142 -9.59 25.81 0.96
N PRO A 143 -10.61 26.19 1.76
CA PRO A 143 -10.84 25.60 3.07
C PRO A 143 -11.68 24.34 2.87
N GLY A 144 -11.26 23.47 1.94
CA GLY A 144 -11.86 22.17 1.78
C GLY A 144 -11.26 21.26 2.84
N GLY A 145 -12.10 20.65 3.69
CA GLY A 145 -11.65 19.60 4.59
C GLY A 145 -10.95 18.45 3.85
N PRO A 146 -10.45 17.43 4.57
CA PRO A 146 -9.73 16.32 3.96
C PRO A 146 -10.58 15.62 2.88
N LYS A 147 -9.89 15.06 1.89
CA LYS A 147 -10.48 14.07 0.97
C LYS A 147 -10.48 12.70 1.61
N TYR A 148 -11.47 11.88 1.28
CA TYR A 148 -11.63 10.51 1.76
C TYR A 148 -11.43 9.56 0.61
N PHE A 149 -10.36 8.77 0.68
CA PHE A 149 -10.07 7.74 -0.30
C PHE A 149 -10.36 6.38 0.31
N ILE A 150 -11.47 5.78 -0.10
CA ILE A 150 -11.92 4.48 0.41
C ILE A 150 -11.52 3.43 -0.62
N THR A 151 -10.66 2.49 -0.23
CA THR A 151 -10.09 1.52 -1.17
C THR A 151 -10.53 0.10 -0.84
N PHE A 152 -10.83 -0.68 -1.88
CA PHE A 152 -11.12 -2.10 -1.82
C PHE A 152 -10.17 -2.81 -2.77
N GLY A 153 -9.80 -4.04 -2.44
CA GLY A 153 -8.84 -4.74 -3.25
C GLY A 153 -8.31 -6.01 -2.62
N ASP A 154 -7.27 -6.54 -3.25
CA ASP A 154 -6.53 -7.70 -2.78
C ASP A 154 -5.13 -7.33 -2.27
N SER A 155 -4.17 -8.26 -2.37
CA SER A 155 -2.79 -8.06 -1.91
C SER A 155 -2.06 -6.93 -2.65
N TYR A 156 -2.52 -6.52 -3.83
CA TYR A 156 -1.92 -5.43 -4.61
C TYR A 156 -2.25 -4.05 -4.04
N SER A 157 -3.26 -3.97 -3.16
CA SER A 157 -3.72 -2.75 -2.51
C SER A 157 -3.67 -2.80 -0.99
N GLN A 158 -3.34 -3.94 -0.37
CA GLN A 158 -3.42 -4.08 1.08
C GLN A 158 -2.34 -3.25 1.78
N THR A 159 -2.75 -2.45 2.77
CA THR A 159 -1.84 -1.75 3.70
C THR A 159 -1.93 -2.25 5.15
N GLY A 160 -2.85 -3.19 5.44
CA GLY A 160 -3.05 -3.72 6.80
C GLY A 160 -3.93 -2.86 7.71
N PHE A 161 -4.65 -1.88 7.15
CA PHE A 161 -5.54 -1.01 7.91
C PHE A 161 -6.64 -1.80 8.63
N ASN A 162 -6.82 -1.49 9.91
CA ASN A 162 -7.87 -2.01 10.77
C ASN A 162 -8.82 -0.87 11.13
N ILE A 163 -10.11 -1.02 10.78
CA ILE A 163 -11.13 0.01 11.02
C ILE A 163 -11.28 0.36 12.50
N ASN A 164 -10.98 -0.57 13.42
CA ASN A 164 -11.08 -0.36 14.85
C ASN A 164 -9.80 0.27 15.45
N GLY A 165 -8.73 0.39 14.66
CA GLY A 165 -7.49 1.05 15.06
C GLY A 165 -7.52 2.57 14.98
N THR A 166 -6.33 3.17 15.06
CA THR A 166 -6.13 4.63 14.90
C THR A 166 -6.63 5.09 13.53
N LYS A 167 -7.45 6.14 13.51
CA LYS A 167 -8.01 6.67 12.25
C LYS A 167 -6.97 7.49 11.49
N PRO A 168 -7.09 7.59 10.16
CA PRO A 168 -6.29 8.50 9.35
C PRO A 168 -6.24 9.90 9.93
N ASN A 169 -5.05 10.49 9.90
CA ASN A 169 -4.78 11.82 10.43
C ASN A 169 -3.63 12.46 9.61
N PRO A 170 -3.34 13.76 9.78
CA PRO A 170 -2.32 14.43 8.97
C PRO A 170 -0.91 13.84 9.10
N GLN A 171 -0.58 13.18 10.22
CA GLN A 171 0.74 12.58 10.46
C GLN A 171 0.84 11.18 9.85
N ASN A 172 -0.26 10.41 9.89
CA ASN A 172 -0.39 9.12 9.24
C ASN A 172 -1.69 9.07 8.44
N PRO A 173 -1.66 9.33 7.11
CA PRO A 173 -2.85 9.30 6.26
C PRO A 173 -3.46 7.90 6.09
N LEU A 174 -2.76 6.83 6.47
CA LEU A 174 -3.34 5.48 6.59
C LEU A 174 -4.02 5.27 7.95
N GLY A 175 -3.65 6.05 8.97
CA GLY A 175 -4.12 5.90 10.35
C GLY A 175 -3.47 4.74 11.09
N ASN A 176 -3.60 3.53 10.55
CA ASN A 176 -2.91 2.34 11.03
C ASN A 176 -2.68 1.33 9.89
N PRO A 177 -1.59 0.56 9.92
CA PRO A 177 -0.39 0.77 10.74
C PRO A 177 0.38 2.02 10.25
N ASP A 178 1.60 2.24 10.74
CA ASP A 178 2.44 3.33 10.24
C ASP A 178 2.78 3.14 8.75
N LEU A 179 2.99 4.25 8.04
CA LEU A 179 3.46 4.23 6.65
C LEU A 179 4.78 3.44 6.56
N PRO A 180 4.94 2.54 5.56
CA PRO A 180 4.12 2.40 4.35
C PRO A 180 2.91 1.47 4.47
N GLY A 181 2.65 0.86 5.62
CA GLY A 181 1.67 -0.22 5.75
C GLY A 181 2.31 -1.62 5.73
N TRP A 182 1.49 -2.64 5.87
CA TRP A 182 1.84 -4.04 5.60
C TRP A 182 1.47 -4.39 4.17
N THR A 183 2.37 -4.07 3.25
CA THR A 183 2.19 -4.19 1.80
C THR A 183 2.92 -5.42 1.24
N ALA A 184 2.43 -5.91 0.09
CA ALA A 184 3.14 -6.92 -0.71
C ALA A 184 4.05 -6.27 -1.77
N SER A 185 4.67 -5.12 -1.48
CA SER A 185 5.52 -4.38 -2.43
C SER A 185 6.93 -4.09 -1.93
N GLY A 186 7.24 -4.36 -0.66
CA GLY A 186 8.51 -3.97 -0.02
C GLY A 186 8.58 -2.50 0.42
N GLY A 187 7.52 -1.72 0.15
CA GLY A 187 7.44 -0.30 0.50
C GLY A 187 6.03 0.24 0.30
N LEU A 188 5.89 1.46 -0.24
CA LEU A 188 4.58 1.98 -0.62
C LEU A 188 3.98 1.11 -1.74
N ASP A 189 2.70 0.78 -1.60
CA ASP A 189 1.87 0.35 -2.72
C ASP A 189 1.21 1.58 -3.38
N TRP A 190 0.39 1.35 -4.42
CA TRP A 190 -0.25 2.45 -5.12
C TRP A 190 -1.10 3.32 -4.19
N VAL A 191 -1.79 2.75 -3.21
CA VAL A 191 -2.61 3.47 -2.21
C VAL A 191 -1.73 4.41 -1.39
N GLY A 192 -0.60 3.90 -0.90
CA GLY A 192 0.40 4.70 -0.20
C GLY A 192 0.89 5.88 -1.03
N PHE A 193 1.20 5.67 -2.32
CA PHE A 193 1.56 6.75 -3.23
C PHE A 193 0.43 7.76 -3.44
N MET A 194 -0.82 7.31 -3.58
CA MET A 194 -1.97 8.19 -3.79
C MET A 194 -2.16 9.18 -2.64
N VAL A 195 -1.88 8.79 -1.39
CA VAL A 195 -2.13 9.64 -0.21
C VAL A 195 -0.89 10.37 0.31
N THR A 196 0.28 10.14 -0.29
CA THR A 196 1.54 10.78 0.15
C THR A 196 2.26 11.58 -0.92
N GLN A 197 2.20 11.17 -2.19
CA GLN A 197 2.97 11.78 -3.27
C GLN A 197 2.10 12.36 -4.38
N PHE A 198 1.02 11.67 -4.74
CA PHE A 198 0.13 12.10 -5.82
C PHE A 198 -1.13 12.84 -5.32
N ASN A 199 -1.31 13.04 -4.02
CA ASN A 199 -2.47 13.74 -3.48
C ASN A 199 -2.40 15.26 -3.74
N ALA A 200 -3.46 15.82 -4.33
CA ALA A 200 -3.56 17.26 -4.56
C ALA A 200 -3.82 18.05 -3.25
N SER A 201 -4.39 17.39 -2.23
CA SER A 201 -4.63 17.93 -0.90
C SER A 201 -4.61 16.81 0.14
N LEU A 202 -4.75 17.15 1.43
CA LEU A 202 -4.77 16.14 2.49
C LEU A 202 -5.85 15.08 2.21
N THR A 203 -5.41 13.84 2.07
CA THR A 203 -6.27 12.70 1.73
C THR A 203 -6.09 11.62 2.78
N TYR A 204 -7.21 11.17 3.35
CA TYR A 204 -7.26 10.09 4.32
C TYR A 204 -7.65 8.79 3.64
N SER A 205 -6.80 7.77 3.79
CA SER A 205 -7.02 6.43 3.27
C SER A 205 -7.81 5.60 4.26
N TYR A 206 -8.98 5.12 3.84
CA TYR A 206 -9.72 4.06 4.51
C TYR A 206 -9.64 2.82 3.63
N ASN A 207 -8.55 2.07 3.80
CA ASN A 207 -8.21 0.94 2.93
C ASN A 207 -8.73 -0.37 3.51
N LEU A 208 -9.78 -0.91 2.90
CA LEU A 208 -10.40 -2.17 3.30
C LEU A 208 -9.89 -3.36 2.47
N ALA A 209 -8.88 -3.18 1.62
CA ALA A 209 -8.29 -4.24 0.83
C ALA A 209 -7.70 -5.37 1.71
N TYR A 210 -7.84 -6.61 1.26
CA TYR A 210 -7.40 -7.79 2.00
C TYR A 210 -6.66 -8.78 1.10
N GLY A 211 -5.47 -9.20 1.51
CA GLY A 211 -4.57 -10.06 0.76
C GLY A 211 -5.21 -11.39 0.36
N GLY A 212 -5.20 -11.68 -0.95
CA GLY A 212 -5.78 -12.89 -1.53
C GLY A 212 -7.29 -12.84 -1.78
N ALA A 213 -7.93 -11.68 -1.57
CA ALA A 213 -9.37 -11.51 -1.79
C ALA A 213 -9.77 -11.87 -3.23
N THR A 214 -10.80 -12.72 -3.34
CA THR A 214 -11.63 -12.85 -4.54
C THR A 214 -12.84 -11.93 -4.40
N THR A 215 -13.57 -11.70 -5.49
CA THR A 215 -14.76 -10.84 -5.46
C THR A 215 -15.85 -11.44 -4.57
N ASP A 216 -16.17 -12.73 -4.77
CA ASP A 216 -17.18 -13.48 -4.02
C ASP A 216 -16.64 -14.89 -3.73
N ALA A 217 -16.42 -15.17 -2.44
CA ALA A 217 -15.84 -16.43 -1.98
C ALA A 217 -16.72 -17.67 -2.28
N SER A 218 -18.02 -17.47 -2.55
CA SER A 218 -18.93 -18.56 -2.94
C SER A 218 -18.82 -18.94 -4.42
N LEU A 219 -18.38 -18.01 -5.27
CA LEU A 219 -18.12 -18.25 -6.69
C LEU A 219 -16.71 -18.77 -6.93
N ILE A 220 -15.72 -18.10 -6.32
CA ILE A 220 -14.31 -18.45 -6.40
C ILE A 220 -13.73 -18.38 -4.99
N ALA A 221 -13.35 -19.54 -4.45
CA ALA A 221 -12.76 -19.61 -3.13
C ALA A 221 -11.38 -18.92 -3.13
N PRO A 222 -11.07 -18.08 -2.11
CA PRO A 222 -9.72 -17.59 -1.88
C PRO A 222 -8.81 -18.73 -1.37
N TYR A 223 -7.51 -18.46 -1.23
CA TYR A 223 -6.53 -19.47 -0.80
C TYR A 223 -6.77 -20.01 0.62
N ALA A 224 -7.49 -19.27 1.46
CA ALA A 224 -7.88 -19.68 2.81
C ALA A 224 -9.28 -19.12 3.16
N PRO A 225 -10.09 -19.85 3.93
CA PRO A 225 -11.47 -19.43 4.28
C PRO A 225 -11.54 -18.20 5.19
N THR A 226 -10.41 -17.76 5.76
CA THR A 226 -10.31 -16.55 6.59
C THR A 226 -10.09 -15.28 5.78
N VAL A 227 -9.84 -15.39 4.47
CA VAL A 227 -9.61 -14.25 3.59
C VAL A 227 -10.93 -13.53 3.34
N LEU A 228 -10.93 -12.21 3.54
CA LEU A 228 -12.10 -11.36 3.32
C LEU A 228 -12.26 -11.04 1.82
N SER A 229 -13.35 -11.52 1.21
CA SER A 229 -13.70 -11.23 -0.18
C SER A 229 -14.13 -9.77 -0.38
N PHE A 230 -14.26 -9.30 -1.61
CA PHE A 230 -14.80 -7.95 -1.87
C PHE A 230 -16.19 -7.76 -1.24
N VAL A 231 -17.04 -8.80 -1.26
CA VAL A 231 -18.33 -8.82 -0.56
C VAL A 231 -18.15 -8.55 0.95
N ASP A 232 -17.18 -9.19 1.59
CA ASP A 232 -16.91 -9.00 3.02
C ASP A 232 -16.37 -7.60 3.32
N GLN A 233 -15.49 -7.07 2.47
CA GLN A 233 -14.93 -5.73 2.59
C GLN A 233 -16.04 -4.66 2.46
N VAL A 234 -16.97 -4.82 1.51
CA VAL A 234 -18.13 -3.92 1.37
C VAL A 234 -19.11 -4.07 2.53
N ALA A 235 -19.25 -5.26 3.12
CA ALA A 235 -20.00 -5.45 4.34
C ALA A 235 -19.36 -4.70 5.53
N GLU A 236 -18.02 -4.65 5.62
CA GLU A 236 -17.32 -3.83 6.61
C GLU A 236 -17.51 -2.33 6.37
N PHE A 237 -17.40 -1.86 5.12
CA PHE A 237 -17.76 -0.48 4.74
C PHE A 237 -19.19 -0.15 5.18
N SER A 238 -20.14 -1.03 4.89
CA SER A 238 -21.57 -0.81 5.19
C SER A 238 -21.82 -0.66 6.69
N ARG A 239 -21.08 -1.38 7.52
CA ARG A 239 -21.18 -1.28 8.99
C ARG A 239 -20.48 -0.06 9.55
N SER A 240 -19.37 0.37 8.96
CA SER A 240 -18.43 1.32 9.60
C SER A 240 -18.37 2.71 8.96
N LEU A 241 -18.41 2.79 7.63
CA LEU A 241 -18.20 4.01 6.86
C LEU A 241 -19.48 4.51 6.19
N ALA A 242 -20.38 3.63 5.75
CA ALA A 242 -21.67 4.03 5.18
C ALA A 242 -22.49 5.00 6.06
N PRO A 243 -22.50 4.85 7.41
CA PRO A 243 -23.16 5.80 8.31
C PRO A 243 -22.53 7.20 8.37
N LYS A 244 -21.37 7.43 7.73
CA LYS A 244 -20.62 8.69 7.75
C LYS A 244 -20.31 9.16 9.18
N PRO A 245 -19.57 8.36 9.96
CA PRO A 245 -19.29 8.67 11.35
C PRO A 245 -18.54 10.01 11.48
N SER A 246 -18.58 10.64 12.65
CA SER A 246 -17.98 11.96 12.86
C SER A 246 -16.47 12.03 12.59
N TRP A 247 -15.76 10.89 12.63
CA TRP A 247 -14.35 10.77 12.27
C TRP A 247 -14.09 10.52 10.78
N ALA A 248 -15.13 10.17 10.01
CA ALA A 248 -15.11 10.10 8.54
C ALA A 248 -16.39 10.71 7.92
N PRO A 249 -16.60 12.04 8.05
CA PRO A 249 -17.76 12.75 7.51
C PRO A 249 -17.63 12.97 5.99
N TRP A 250 -17.56 11.87 5.26
CA TRP A 250 -17.38 11.87 3.82
C TRP A 250 -18.72 12.14 3.11
N THR A 251 -18.66 12.76 1.93
CA THR A 251 -19.77 13.17 1.07
C THR A 251 -19.49 12.75 -0.38
N ALA A 252 -20.46 12.92 -1.27
CA ALA A 252 -20.27 12.66 -2.70
C ALA A 252 -19.14 13.51 -3.32
N GLU A 253 -18.88 14.71 -2.79
CA GLU A 253 -17.92 15.69 -3.32
C GLU A 253 -16.49 15.50 -2.79
N ASN A 254 -16.32 14.85 -1.64
CA ASN A 254 -15.03 14.64 -1.00
C ASN A 254 -14.64 13.15 -0.82
N THR A 255 -15.46 12.22 -1.32
CA THR A 255 -15.11 10.78 -1.40
C THR A 255 -14.76 10.31 -2.81
N LEU A 256 -13.66 9.57 -2.91
CA LEU A 256 -13.33 8.73 -4.05
C LEU A 256 -13.23 7.27 -3.57
N VAL A 257 -13.86 6.36 -4.30
CA VAL A 257 -13.68 4.92 -4.11
C VAL A 257 -12.69 4.39 -5.14
N GLY A 258 -11.64 3.69 -4.67
CA GLY A 258 -10.72 2.92 -5.50
C GLY A 258 -11.00 1.43 -5.37
N VAL A 259 -11.06 0.69 -6.48
CA VAL A 259 -11.20 -0.77 -6.44
C VAL A 259 -10.19 -1.43 -7.37
N TRP A 260 -9.33 -2.28 -6.80
CA TRP A 260 -8.42 -3.14 -7.57
C TRP A 260 -8.59 -4.59 -7.13
N MET A 261 -9.52 -5.27 -7.78
CA MET A 261 -9.84 -6.68 -7.59
C MET A 261 -9.72 -7.43 -8.92
N GLY A 262 -9.66 -8.75 -8.84
CA GLY A 262 -9.70 -9.65 -9.99
C GLY A 262 -8.42 -10.47 -10.18
N VAL A 263 -7.32 -10.12 -9.51
CA VAL A 263 -6.07 -10.90 -9.56
C VAL A 263 -6.33 -12.33 -9.11
N ASN A 264 -7.00 -12.52 -7.96
CA ASN A 264 -7.31 -13.85 -7.44
C ASN A 264 -8.52 -14.49 -8.13
N ASP A 265 -9.49 -13.69 -8.61
CA ASP A 265 -10.62 -14.23 -9.37
C ASP A 265 -10.12 -14.89 -10.66
N VAL A 266 -9.29 -14.20 -11.44
CA VAL A 266 -8.69 -14.74 -12.67
C VAL A 266 -7.65 -15.80 -12.34
N GLY A 267 -6.75 -15.52 -11.39
CA GLY A 267 -5.66 -16.41 -10.99
C GLY A 267 -6.13 -17.77 -10.49
N ASN A 268 -7.30 -17.86 -9.85
CA ASN A 268 -7.85 -19.11 -9.32
C ASN A 268 -8.81 -19.83 -10.28
N SER A 269 -9.05 -19.29 -11.48
CA SER A 269 -10.10 -19.82 -12.38
C SER A 269 -9.74 -19.88 -13.87
N PHE A 270 -8.61 -19.31 -14.32
CA PHE A 270 -8.31 -19.15 -15.74
C PHE A 270 -8.23 -20.46 -16.54
N TRP A 271 -7.95 -21.60 -15.90
CA TRP A 271 -7.89 -22.92 -16.54
C TRP A 271 -9.25 -23.65 -16.61
N LEU A 272 -10.31 -23.10 -16.00
CA LEU A 272 -11.60 -23.76 -15.93
C LEU A 272 -12.32 -23.72 -17.29
N GLY A 273 -12.92 -24.84 -17.69
CA GLY A 273 -13.67 -24.93 -18.95
C GLY A 273 -14.91 -24.04 -19.00
N ASN A 274 -15.46 -23.63 -17.85
CA ASN A 274 -16.58 -22.70 -17.72
C ASN A 274 -16.15 -21.26 -17.36
N ARG A 275 -14.85 -20.91 -17.49
CA ARG A 275 -14.29 -19.63 -17.04
C ARG A 275 -15.12 -18.43 -17.50
N GLU A 276 -15.60 -18.42 -18.73
CA GLU A 276 -16.27 -17.23 -19.29
C GLU A 276 -17.60 -16.94 -18.59
N THR A 277 -18.37 -17.98 -18.29
CA THR A 277 -19.63 -17.86 -17.53
C THR A 277 -19.35 -17.49 -16.08
N LEU A 278 -18.31 -18.09 -15.48
CA LEU A 278 -17.91 -17.80 -14.10
C LEU A 278 -17.44 -16.34 -13.95
N THR A 279 -16.61 -15.84 -14.85
CA THR A 279 -16.16 -14.43 -14.87
C THR A 279 -17.33 -13.48 -14.99
N ALA A 280 -18.35 -13.80 -15.80
CA ALA A 280 -19.56 -12.97 -15.90
C ALA A 280 -20.34 -12.92 -14.57
N GLN A 281 -20.43 -14.04 -13.83
CA GLN A 281 -21.06 -14.09 -12.50
C GLN A 281 -20.27 -13.31 -11.46
N VAL A 282 -18.94 -13.44 -11.47
CA VAL A 282 -18.03 -12.67 -10.62
C VAL A 282 -18.20 -11.17 -10.83
N LEU A 283 -18.25 -10.71 -12.08
CA LEU A 283 -18.44 -9.30 -12.43
C LEU A 283 -19.84 -8.80 -12.06
N ALA A 284 -20.87 -9.66 -12.15
CA ALA A 284 -22.19 -9.31 -11.63
C ALA A 284 -22.15 -9.07 -10.10
N ALA A 285 -21.45 -9.91 -9.35
CA ALA A 285 -21.26 -9.73 -7.90
C ALA A 285 -20.42 -8.47 -7.58
N TYR A 286 -19.35 -8.22 -8.34
CA TYR A 286 -18.53 -7.01 -8.23
C TYR A 286 -19.36 -5.74 -8.36
N PHE A 287 -20.19 -5.64 -9.41
CA PHE A 287 -21.00 -4.45 -9.64
C PHE A 287 -22.20 -4.34 -8.70
N ALA A 288 -22.68 -5.46 -8.14
CA ALA A 288 -23.61 -5.41 -7.02
C ALA A 288 -22.97 -4.78 -5.78
N GLN A 289 -21.68 -5.03 -5.51
CA GLN A 289 -20.96 -4.33 -4.43
C GLN A 289 -20.83 -2.83 -4.71
N LEU A 290 -20.52 -2.42 -5.96
CA LEU A 290 -20.51 -1.00 -6.30
C LEU A 290 -21.88 -0.33 -6.15
N GLN A 291 -22.97 -1.06 -6.39
CA GLN A 291 -24.32 -0.55 -6.15
C GLN A 291 -24.55 -0.23 -4.67
N ILE A 292 -24.09 -1.09 -3.75
CA ILE A 292 -24.17 -0.83 -2.30
C ILE A 292 -23.43 0.46 -1.92
N LEU A 293 -22.23 0.66 -2.48
CA LEU A 293 -21.46 1.89 -2.25
C LEU A 293 -22.17 3.14 -2.80
N TYR A 294 -22.75 3.03 -4.01
CA TYR A 294 -23.53 4.11 -4.61
C TYR A 294 -24.79 4.44 -3.79
N ASP A 295 -25.52 3.43 -3.32
CA ASP A 295 -26.72 3.59 -2.50
C ASP A 295 -26.37 4.26 -1.15
N ALA A 296 -25.17 4.03 -0.62
CA ALA A 296 -24.65 4.73 0.56
C ALA A 296 -24.27 6.20 0.30
N GLY A 297 -24.17 6.62 -0.96
CA GLY A 297 -23.90 8.01 -1.36
C GLY A 297 -22.58 8.22 -2.10
N VAL A 298 -21.81 7.17 -2.41
CA VAL A 298 -20.58 7.31 -3.20
C VAL A 298 -20.93 7.70 -4.64
N ARG A 299 -20.18 8.65 -5.21
CA ARG A 299 -20.38 9.13 -6.59
C ARG A 299 -19.13 9.12 -7.47
N ASN A 300 -17.94 8.94 -6.90
CA ASN A 300 -16.69 8.89 -7.67
C ASN A 300 -16.03 7.51 -7.51
N PHE A 301 -15.75 6.83 -8.61
CA PHE A 301 -15.18 5.48 -8.63
C PHE A 301 -14.00 5.38 -9.60
N VAL A 302 -12.86 4.89 -9.14
CA VAL A 302 -11.75 4.49 -10.01
C VAL A 302 -11.56 2.98 -9.89
N LEU A 303 -11.73 2.27 -11.01
CA LEU A 303 -11.55 0.82 -11.08
C LEU A 303 -10.24 0.53 -11.81
N LEU A 304 -9.42 -0.36 -11.25
CA LEU A 304 -8.16 -0.78 -11.87
C LEU A 304 -8.35 -2.14 -12.53
N GLY A 305 -7.91 -2.26 -13.79
CA GLY A 305 -7.91 -3.54 -14.50
C GLY A 305 -6.97 -4.55 -13.83
N VAL A 306 -7.25 -5.84 -14.03
CA VAL A 306 -6.35 -6.92 -13.62
C VAL A 306 -5.01 -6.73 -14.34
N PRO A 307 -3.89 -6.64 -13.60
CA PRO A 307 -2.57 -6.46 -14.17
C PRO A 307 -2.15 -7.68 -14.99
N PRO A 308 -1.11 -7.57 -15.83
CA PRO A 308 -0.65 -8.65 -16.68
C PRO A 308 0.10 -9.72 -15.85
N THR A 309 -0.61 -10.44 -14.98
CA THR A 309 -0.02 -11.43 -14.06
C THR A 309 0.60 -12.62 -14.77
N GLN A 310 0.27 -12.86 -16.04
CA GLN A 310 0.98 -13.81 -16.91
C GLN A 310 2.45 -13.45 -17.14
N LYS A 311 2.86 -12.21 -16.81
CA LYS A 311 4.25 -11.75 -16.89
C LYS A 311 5.00 -11.84 -15.56
N THR A 312 4.35 -12.30 -14.48
CA THR A 312 5.02 -12.52 -13.19
C THR A 312 6.04 -13.66 -13.31
N PRO A 313 7.16 -13.62 -12.55
CA PRO A 313 8.13 -14.72 -12.53
C PRO A 313 7.49 -16.08 -12.26
N LEU A 314 6.51 -16.14 -11.35
CA LEU A 314 5.75 -17.35 -11.04
C LEU A 314 4.99 -17.89 -12.25
N MET A 315 4.25 -17.03 -12.97
CA MET A 315 3.47 -17.47 -14.13
C MET A 315 4.33 -17.79 -15.33
N LEU A 316 5.45 -17.08 -15.54
CA LEU A 316 6.43 -17.42 -16.56
C LEU A 316 6.96 -18.86 -16.40
N ALA A 317 7.16 -19.32 -15.16
CA ALA A 317 7.58 -20.70 -14.88
C ALA A 317 6.52 -21.77 -15.26
N ASN A 318 5.24 -21.41 -15.40
CA ASN A 318 4.17 -22.34 -15.79
C ASN A 318 4.12 -22.64 -17.30
N GLY A 319 4.92 -21.93 -18.10
CA GLY A 319 5.07 -22.18 -19.54
C GLY A 319 4.09 -21.42 -20.44
N ALA A 320 4.40 -21.41 -21.74
CA ALA A 320 3.76 -20.55 -22.73
C ALA A 320 2.25 -20.78 -22.88
N ASP A 321 1.80 -22.04 -22.89
CA ASP A 321 0.39 -22.38 -23.06
C ASP A 321 -0.46 -21.93 -21.85
N SER A 322 0.06 -22.10 -20.63
CA SER A 322 -0.60 -21.61 -19.42
C SER A 322 -0.68 -20.09 -19.43
N ASN A 323 0.40 -19.40 -19.84
CA ASN A 323 0.43 -17.94 -19.91
C ASN A 323 -0.49 -17.38 -20.98
N ALA A 324 -0.65 -18.05 -22.12
CA ALA A 324 -1.60 -17.65 -23.14
C ALA A 324 -3.05 -17.76 -22.64
N GLN A 325 -3.39 -18.82 -21.90
CA GLN A 325 -4.71 -18.97 -21.28
C GLN A 325 -4.97 -17.89 -20.23
N LEU A 326 -3.99 -17.61 -19.37
CA LEU A 326 -4.09 -16.56 -18.36
C LEU A 326 -4.23 -15.18 -19.01
N ALA A 327 -3.44 -14.86 -20.04
CA ALA A 327 -3.55 -13.60 -20.77
C ALA A 327 -4.95 -13.40 -21.38
N ALA A 328 -5.52 -14.46 -21.98
CA ALA A 328 -6.87 -14.42 -22.53
C ALA A 328 -7.94 -14.20 -21.44
N ALA A 329 -7.78 -14.82 -20.27
CA ALA A 329 -8.68 -14.64 -19.13
C ALA A 329 -8.59 -13.21 -18.55
N ILE A 330 -7.39 -12.63 -18.45
CA ILE A 330 -7.17 -11.24 -18.02
C ILE A 330 -7.83 -10.27 -18.99
N ALA A 331 -7.62 -10.46 -20.30
CA ALA A 331 -8.23 -9.62 -21.34
C ALA A 331 -9.76 -9.65 -21.24
N GLN A 332 -10.36 -10.85 -21.12
CA GLN A 332 -11.80 -10.99 -20.94
C GLN A 332 -12.30 -10.26 -19.67
N TYR A 333 -11.62 -10.42 -18.54
CA TYR A 333 -12.01 -9.78 -17.28
C TYR A 333 -11.99 -8.25 -17.43
N ASN A 334 -10.94 -7.69 -18.02
CA ASN A 334 -10.77 -6.25 -18.20
C ASN A 334 -11.81 -5.66 -19.17
N ASP A 335 -12.13 -6.37 -20.25
CA ASP A 335 -13.22 -5.98 -21.18
C ASP A 335 -14.58 -5.94 -20.45
N LEU A 336 -14.84 -6.94 -19.59
CA LEU A 336 -16.07 -6.99 -18.80
C LEU A 336 -16.14 -5.89 -17.74
N ILE A 337 -15.03 -5.50 -17.11
CA ILE A 337 -15.00 -4.35 -16.19
C ILE A 337 -15.44 -3.08 -16.93
N ALA A 338 -14.86 -2.80 -18.11
CA ALA A 338 -15.20 -1.61 -18.88
C ALA A 338 -16.66 -1.60 -19.32
N GLY A 339 -17.16 -2.72 -19.85
CA GLY A 339 -18.56 -2.86 -20.29
C GLY A 339 -19.56 -2.72 -19.14
N ASN A 340 -19.30 -3.37 -18.00
CA ASN A 340 -20.18 -3.29 -16.83
C ASN A 340 -20.14 -1.91 -16.17
N LEU A 341 -19.00 -1.20 -16.17
CA LEU A 341 -18.94 0.17 -15.66
C LEU A 341 -19.77 1.13 -16.51
N ALA A 342 -19.74 0.99 -17.84
CA ALA A 342 -20.60 1.77 -18.73
C ALA A 342 -22.09 1.54 -18.40
N ALA A 343 -22.50 0.29 -18.20
CA ALA A 343 -23.86 -0.06 -17.80
C ALA A 343 -24.22 0.46 -16.39
N PHE A 344 -23.29 0.41 -15.44
CA PHE A 344 -23.46 0.95 -14.10
C PHE A 344 -23.71 2.46 -14.11
N ARG A 345 -22.91 3.23 -14.87
CA ARG A 345 -23.10 4.68 -15.05
C ARG A 345 -24.43 5.02 -15.69
N ALA A 346 -24.87 4.23 -16.68
CA ALA A 346 -26.15 4.46 -17.36
C ALA A 346 -27.35 4.31 -16.42
N ARG A 347 -27.24 3.47 -15.38
CA ARG A 347 -28.29 3.23 -14.38
C ARG A 347 -28.20 4.14 -13.15
N ASN A 348 -27.03 4.70 -12.86
CA ASN A 348 -26.75 5.43 -11.64
C ASN A 348 -26.34 6.88 -11.94
N ALA A 349 -27.29 7.81 -11.75
CA ALA A 349 -27.09 9.22 -12.04
C ALA A 349 -26.03 9.87 -11.12
N GLY A 350 -25.28 10.82 -11.67
CA GLY A 350 -24.25 11.55 -10.92
C GLY A 350 -22.97 10.76 -10.64
N VAL A 351 -22.79 9.57 -11.23
CA VAL A 351 -21.54 8.82 -11.15
C VAL A 351 -20.49 9.43 -12.07
N THR A 352 -19.35 9.79 -11.48
CA THR A 352 -18.08 10.01 -12.18
C THR A 352 -17.22 8.76 -11.99
N SER A 353 -16.63 8.24 -13.06
CA SER A 353 -15.83 7.03 -12.93
C SER A 353 -14.77 6.86 -14.00
N TRP A 354 -13.72 6.13 -13.64
CA TRP A 354 -12.57 5.82 -14.50
C TRP A 354 -12.26 4.33 -14.46
N VAL A 355 -11.76 3.80 -15.57
CA VAL A 355 -11.05 2.51 -15.62
C VAL A 355 -9.60 2.81 -15.93
N VAL A 356 -8.69 2.32 -15.11
CA VAL A 356 -7.25 2.48 -15.30
C VAL A 356 -6.70 1.16 -15.84
N ASP A 357 -6.05 1.24 -17.01
CA ASP A 357 -5.29 0.13 -17.57
C ASP A 357 -3.96 -0.01 -16.81
N THR A 358 -3.88 -1.06 -16.01
CA THR A 358 -2.68 -1.37 -15.23
C THR A 358 -1.61 -2.07 -16.08
N ALA A 359 -1.96 -2.64 -17.24
CA ALA A 359 -1.00 -3.30 -18.10
C ALA A 359 0.04 -2.34 -18.66
N ALA A 360 -0.35 -1.12 -19.04
CA ALA A 360 0.58 -0.09 -19.50
C ALA A 360 1.67 0.21 -18.46
N ALA A 361 1.28 0.39 -17.19
CA ALA A 361 2.22 0.67 -16.10
C ALA A 361 3.19 -0.50 -15.83
N PHE A 362 2.70 -1.74 -15.88
CA PHE A 362 3.55 -2.93 -15.74
C PHE A 362 4.51 -3.07 -16.92
N ASP A 363 4.01 -2.90 -18.14
CA ASP A 363 4.78 -3.07 -19.37
C ASP A 363 5.87 -2.01 -19.51
N GLU A 364 5.62 -0.79 -19.05
CA GLU A 364 6.64 0.27 -19.01
C GLU A 364 7.90 -0.17 -18.23
N ALA A 365 7.71 -0.72 -17.03
CA ALA A 365 8.81 -1.20 -16.20
C ALA A 365 9.42 -2.51 -16.73
N ILE A 366 8.59 -3.48 -17.10
CA ILE A 366 9.03 -4.80 -17.60
C ILE A 366 9.86 -4.66 -18.88
N ASN A 367 9.51 -3.71 -19.76
CA ASN A 367 10.24 -3.48 -20.99
C ASN A 367 11.55 -2.69 -20.77
N ASN A 368 11.71 -2.01 -19.62
CA ASN A 368 12.85 -1.15 -19.32
C ASN A 368 13.38 -1.35 -17.88
N PRO A 369 13.68 -2.58 -17.43
CA PRO A 369 13.90 -2.89 -16.00
C PRO A 369 15.03 -2.06 -15.37
N THR A 370 16.11 -1.81 -16.11
CA THR A 370 17.27 -1.05 -15.63
C THR A 370 16.97 0.44 -15.41
N ALA A 371 16.00 1.00 -16.14
CA ALA A 371 15.53 2.38 -15.92
C ALA A 371 14.80 2.53 -14.58
N TYR A 372 14.24 1.42 -14.06
CA TYR A 372 13.53 1.35 -12.79
C TYR A 372 14.34 0.61 -11.71
N GLY A 373 15.67 0.54 -11.85
CA GLY A 373 16.57 0.05 -10.81
C GLY A 373 16.68 -1.47 -10.68
N ALA A 374 16.03 -2.24 -11.54
CA ALA A 374 16.12 -3.70 -11.57
C ALA A 374 17.17 -4.20 -12.58
N PRO A 375 17.88 -5.30 -12.29
CA PRO A 375 18.86 -5.87 -13.24
C PRO A 375 18.19 -6.47 -14.48
N ASP A 376 16.99 -7.03 -14.34
CA ASP A 376 16.22 -7.62 -15.42
C ASP A 376 14.71 -7.62 -15.09
N ALA A 377 13.89 -8.04 -16.06
CA ALA A 377 12.44 -8.02 -15.98
C ALA A 377 11.82 -9.07 -15.04
N THR A 378 12.60 -10.04 -14.58
CA THR A 378 12.16 -11.20 -13.79
C THR A 378 12.73 -11.24 -12.37
N CYS A 379 13.69 -10.37 -12.06
CA CYS A 379 14.26 -10.19 -10.72
C CYS A 379 13.14 -10.00 -9.69
N TYR A 380 13.20 -10.75 -8.59
CA TYR A 380 12.36 -10.52 -7.43
C TYR A 380 13.16 -10.60 -6.12
N ASN A 381 12.83 -9.74 -5.16
CA ASN A 381 13.35 -9.81 -3.80
C ASN A 381 12.49 -9.02 -2.80
N ALA A 382 12.64 -9.38 -1.52
CA ALA A 382 11.81 -8.83 -0.44
C ALA A 382 12.05 -7.35 -0.13
N ASP A 383 13.06 -6.70 -0.71
CA ASP A 383 13.19 -5.24 -0.57
C ASP A 383 12.21 -4.49 -1.48
N GLY A 384 11.77 -5.11 -2.59
CA GLY A 384 10.81 -4.55 -3.53
C GLY A 384 11.27 -3.28 -4.26
N VAL A 385 12.57 -2.96 -4.19
CA VAL A 385 13.20 -1.75 -4.73
C VAL A 385 14.28 -2.10 -5.75
N SER A 386 15.14 -3.09 -5.46
CA SER A 386 16.25 -3.49 -6.34
C SER A 386 15.86 -4.54 -7.39
N CYS A 387 14.60 -4.98 -7.36
CA CYS A 387 13.96 -5.83 -8.34
C CYS A 387 12.59 -5.22 -8.74
N LEU A 388 12.11 -5.53 -9.95
CA LEU A 388 10.76 -5.09 -10.37
C LEU A 388 9.65 -5.74 -9.54
N TRP A 389 9.92 -6.92 -8.97
CA TRP A 389 8.95 -7.71 -8.23
C TRP A 389 9.40 -7.88 -6.77
N PHE A 390 8.45 -7.82 -5.83
CA PHE A 390 8.71 -8.02 -4.40
C PHE A 390 8.86 -9.50 -4.03
N ASN A 391 8.10 -10.34 -4.70
CA ASN A 391 8.29 -11.79 -4.73
C ASN A 391 8.01 -12.25 -6.16
N ASP A 392 7.92 -13.55 -6.39
CA ASP A 392 7.69 -14.08 -7.73
C ASP A 392 6.29 -13.75 -8.30
N TYR A 393 5.42 -13.06 -7.57
CA TYR A 393 4.06 -12.72 -8.00
C TYR A 393 3.71 -11.23 -7.88
N HIS A 394 4.14 -10.55 -6.82
CA HIS A 394 3.68 -9.20 -6.50
C HIS A 394 4.65 -8.12 -7.01
N PRO A 395 4.14 -6.99 -7.55
CA PRO A 395 4.97 -5.90 -8.04
C PRO A 395 5.71 -5.21 -6.90
N GLY A 396 6.97 -4.84 -7.16
CA GLY A 396 7.74 -3.96 -6.29
C GLY A 396 7.27 -2.50 -6.36
N VAL A 397 7.94 -1.65 -5.59
CA VAL A 397 7.62 -0.23 -5.37
C VAL A 397 7.56 0.57 -6.68
N GLN A 398 8.45 0.30 -7.64
CA GLN A 398 8.48 1.08 -8.89
C GLN A 398 7.26 0.82 -9.77
N ILE A 399 6.84 -0.44 -9.90
CA ILE A 399 5.61 -0.77 -10.65
C ILE A 399 4.38 -0.20 -9.92
N GLN A 400 4.32 -0.32 -8.59
CA GLN A 400 3.26 0.28 -7.78
C GLN A 400 3.18 1.81 -7.95
N LYS A 401 4.33 2.49 -8.07
CA LYS A 401 4.39 3.92 -8.37
C LYS A 401 3.84 4.27 -9.74
N LEU A 402 4.18 3.50 -10.78
CA LEU A 402 3.66 3.70 -12.13
C LEU A 402 2.13 3.49 -12.19
N VAL A 403 1.62 2.50 -11.46
CA VAL A 403 0.16 2.30 -11.32
C VAL A 403 -0.49 3.51 -10.63
N ALA A 404 0.09 4.00 -9.53
CA ALA A 404 -0.39 5.20 -8.85
C ALA A 404 -0.36 6.44 -9.76
N GLN A 405 0.69 6.60 -10.56
CA GLN A 405 0.79 7.67 -11.54
C GLN A 405 -0.31 7.57 -12.60
N ALA A 406 -0.58 6.37 -13.13
CA ALA A 406 -1.66 6.15 -14.08
C ALA A 406 -3.04 6.49 -13.47
N VAL A 407 -3.28 6.15 -12.21
CA VAL A 407 -4.49 6.56 -11.47
C VAL A 407 -4.55 8.08 -11.33
N ALA A 408 -3.46 8.72 -10.91
CA ALA A 408 -3.38 10.17 -10.74
C ALA A 408 -3.67 10.91 -12.06
N GLN A 409 -3.14 10.41 -13.18
CA GLN A 409 -3.39 10.95 -14.51
C GLN A 409 -4.85 10.77 -14.95
N ALA A 410 -5.44 9.60 -14.71
CA ALA A 410 -6.82 9.32 -15.11
C ALA A 410 -7.83 10.15 -14.31
N VAL A 411 -7.66 10.21 -12.99
CA VAL A 411 -8.61 10.87 -12.08
C VAL A 411 -8.37 12.39 -12.02
N GLY A 412 -7.12 12.82 -11.93
CA GLY A 412 -6.72 14.23 -11.92
C GLY A 412 -7.30 15.07 -10.78
N ALA A 413 -7.33 16.39 -11.00
CA ALA A 413 -7.87 17.35 -10.05
C ALA A 413 -9.40 17.16 -9.84
N PRO A 414 -9.93 17.37 -8.62
CA PRO A 414 -9.25 17.90 -7.44
C PRO A 414 -8.63 16.83 -6.53
N TRP A 415 -8.52 15.57 -6.98
CA TRP A 415 -8.05 14.46 -6.15
C TRP A 415 -6.53 14.37 -6.16
N PHE A 416 -5.95 14.35 -7.35
CA PHE A 416 -4.57 13.98 -7.55
C PHE A 416 -3.84 14.93 -8.52
N THR A 417 -2.52 14.95 -8.38
CA THR A 417 -1.58 15.63 -9.28
C THR A 417 -0.57 14.59 -9.74
N ALA A 418 -0.41 14.43 -11.06
CA ALA A 418 0.46 13.45 -11.67
C ALA A 418 1.79 14.02 -12.16
#